data_AF-A0A8W8K4F7-F1
#
_entry.id   AF-A0A8W8K4F7-F1
#
_cell.length_a   1.000
_cell.length_b   1.000
_cell.length_c   1.000
_cell.angle_alpha   90.00
_cell.angle_beta   90.00
_cell.angle_gamma   90.00
#
_symmetry.space_group_name_H-M   'P 1'
#
loop_
_entity.id
_entity.type
_entity.pdbx_description
1 polymer ?
#
loop_
_entity_poly.entity_id
_entity_poly.type
_entity_poly.pdbx_seq_one_letter_code
_entity_poly.pdbx_strand_id
1 'polypeptide(L)'
;PELESPLAWEIMWSDPVSMDLMTPENIKDLKEHNGFIYNTRRGTAYFFSCEALMAFLDKNGLSHVIRAHEVQENGFQVQQQGRLMTVFSSSHYCGGSNEAACVLADNYKLRMIRIDTT
;
A
#
# COMPACT_ATOMS: atom_id res chain seq x y z
N PRO A 1 -2.32 7.26 -21.11
CA PRO A 1 -1.38 7.21 -19.96
C PRO A 1 -0.80 5.81 -19.69
N GLU A 2 -1.61 4.78 -19.42
CA GLU A 2 -1.11 3.41 -19.14
C GLU A 2 -0.18 2.89 -20.24
N LEU A 3 -0.55 3.10 -21.51
CA LEU A 3 0.24 2.67 -22.67
C LEU A 3 1.50 3.52 -22.92
N GLU A 4 1.61 4.70 -22.32
CA GLU A 4 2.76 5.59 -22.49
C GLU A 4 3.90 5.25 -21.52
N SER A 5 3.54 4.86 -20.29
CA SER A 5 4.51 4.39 -19.30
C SER A 5 3.83 3.39 -18.33
N PRO A 6 3.89 2.09 -18.65
CA PRO A 6 3.29 1.04 -17.81
C PRO A 6 3.84 1.06 -16.38
N LEU A 7 5.15 1.29 -16.22
CA LEU A 7 5.79 1.35 -14.91
C LEU A 7 5.30 2.53 -14.07
N ALA A 8 5.18 3.73 -14.66
CA ALA A 8 4.65 4.87 -13.94
C ALA A 8 3.19 4.63 -13.53
N TRP A 9 2.43 3.95 -14.39
CA TRP A 9 1.05 3.59 -14.11
C TRP A 9 0.94 2.60 -12.94
N GLU A 10 1.75 1.55 -12.95
CA GLU A 10 1.80 0.55 -11.88
C GLU A 10 2.22 1.15 -10.53
N ILE A 11 3.16 2.10 -10.51
CA ILE A 11 3.56 2.84 -9.30
C ILE A 11 2.36 3.61 -8.71
N MET A 12 1.48 4.15 -9.56
CA MET A 12 0.35 4.96 -9.13
C MET A 12 -0.86 4.13 -8.65
N TRP A 13 -1.03 2.91 -9.17
CA TRP A 13 -2.29 2.15 -9.02
C TRP A 13 -2.16 0.79 -8.32
N SER A 14 -0.95 0.30 -8.07
CA SER A 14 -0.80 -0.97 -7.36
C SER A 14 -1.14 -0.85 -5.87
N ASP A 15 -1.76 -1.87 -5.31
CA ASP A 15 -2.21 -1.92 -3.90
C ASP A 15 -1.62 -3.17 -3.19
N PRO A 16 -1.41 -3.16 -1.87
CA PRO A 16 -1.06 -4.38 -1.15
C PRO A 16 -2.23 -5.36 -1.12
N VAL A 17 -1.92 -6.66 -1.13
CA VAL A 17 -2.94 -7.69 -0.90
C VAL A 17 -3.46 -7.58 0.54
N SER A 18 -4.78 -7.45 0.69
CA SER A 18 -5.50 -7.47 1.97
C SER A 18 -5.94 -8.88 2.36
N MET A 19 -6.32 -9.09 3.62
CA MET A 19 -6.62 -10.43 4.15
C MET A 19 -7.82 -11.09 3.48
N ASP A 20 -8.81 -10.31 3.05
CA ASP A 20 -9.98 -10.76 2.28
C ASP A 20 -9.62 -11.32 0.90
N LEU A 21 -8.47 -10.93 0.34
CA LEU A 21 -7.98 -11.43 -0.94
C LEU A 21 -7.14 -12.71 -0.81
N MET A 22 -6.89 -13.22 0.39
CA MET A 22 -6.04 -14.41 0.63
C MET A 22 -6.82 -15.73 0.49
N THR A 23 -7.56 -15.90 -0.61
CA THR A 23 -8.21 -17.17 -0.95
C THR A 23 -7.20 -18.22 -1.44
N PRO A 24 -7.49 -19.53 -1.40
CA PRO A 24 -6.58 -20.55 -1.93
C PRO A 24 -6.19 -20.34 -3.41
N GLU A 25 -7.15 -19.87 -4.22
CA GLU A 25 -6.93 -19.51 -5.63
C GLU A 25 -5.91 -18.37 -5.74
N ASN A 26 -6.16 -17.24 -5.06
CA ASN A 26 -5.27 -16.09 -5.11
C ASN A 26 -3.89 -16.39 -4.52
N ILE A 27 -3.79 -17.24 -3.49
CA ILE A 27 -2.50 -17.67 -2.93
C ILE A 27 -1.70 -18.46 -3.97
N LYS A 28 -2.36 -19.31 -4.75
CA LYS A 28 -1.72 -20.04 -5.85
C LYS A 28 -1.28 -19.07 -6.94
N ASP A 29 -2.16 -18.18 -7.38
CA ASP A 29 -1.86 -17.20 -8.44
C ASP A 29 -0.72 -16.27 -8.04
N LEU A 30 -0.70 -15.78 -6.79
CA LEU A 30 0.40 -14.99 -6.25
C LEU A 30 1.73 -15.74 -6.33
N LYS A 31 1.76 -17.05 -6.03
CA LYS A 31 3.00 -17.84 -6.14
C LYS A 31 3.45 -18.00 -7.58
N GLU A 32 2.51 -18.24 -8.50
CA GLU A 32 2.81 -18.41 -9.93
C GLU A 32 3.28 -17.11 -10.59
N HIS A 33 2.87 -15.95 -10.06
CA HIS A 33 3.15 -14.63 -10.62
C HIS A 33 4.05 -13.77 -9.71
N ASN A 34 5.02 -14.40 -9.03
CA ASN A 34 6.07 -13.73 -8.26
C ASN A 34 5.55 -12.72 -7.20
N GLY A 35 4.40 -13.02 -6.61
CA GLY A 35 3.75 -12.23 -5.58
C GLY A 35 2.86 -11.10 -6.11
N PHE A 36 2.52 -11.09 -7.40
CA PHE A 36 1.64 -10.09 -8.01
C PHE A 36 0.41 -10.74 -8.65
N ILE A 37 -0.78 -10.18 -8.45
CA ILE A 37 -2.01 -10.59 -9.16
C ILE A 37 -2.76 -9.35 -9.63
N TYR A 38 -3.64 -9.49 -10.62
CA TYR A 38 -4.39 -8.34 -11.15
C TYR A 38 -5.23 -7.64 -10.08
N ASN A 39 -5.16 -6.31 -10.03
CA ASN A 39 -5.92 -5.52 -9.07
C ASN A 39 -7.37 -5.33 -9.53
N THR A 40 -8.23 -6.26 -9.14
CA THR A 40 -9.67 -6.26 -9.45
C THR A 40 -10.43 -5.09 -8.82
N ARG A 41 -9.93 -4.50 -7.72
CA ARG A 41 -10.54 -3.32 -7.10
C ARG A 41 -10.36 -2.05 -7.93
N ARG A 42 -9.26 -1.95 -8.66
CA ARG A 42 -8.94 -0.78 -9.52
C ARG A 42 -9.26 -1.02 -10.99
N GLY A 43 -9.32 -2.28 -11.43
CA GLY A 43 -9.47 -2.63 -12.84
C GLY A 43 -8.20 -2.36 -13.66
N THR A 44 -7.04 -2.18 -13.01
CA THR A 44 -5.74 -1.93 -13.65
C THR A 44 -4.63 -2.20 -12.63
N ALA A 45 -3.38 -2.35 -13.08
CA ALA A 45 -2.22 -2.65 -12.23
C ALA A 45 -2.41 -3.91 -11.37
N TYR A 46 -1.67 -4.02 -10.26
CA TYR A 46 -1.52 -5.26 -9.51
C TYR A 46 -1.73 -5.10 -8.01
N PHE A 47 -2.23 -6.17 -7.37
CA PHE A 47 -2.01 -6.38 -5.95
C PHE A 47 -0.63 -6.99 -5.74
N PHE A 48 0.12 -6.52 -4.74
CA PHE A 48 1.43 -7.08 -4.38
C PHE A 48 1.43 -7.71 -2.98
N SER A 49 2.04 -8.90 -2.88
CA SER A 49 2.12 -9.67 -1.64
C SER A 49 3.19 -9.13 -0.70
N CYS A 50 3.17 -9.61 0.55
CA CYS A 50 4.24 -9.34 1.51
C CYS A 50 5.59 -9.88 1.01
N GLU A 51 5.60 -11.02 0.30
CA GLU A 51 6.82 -11.62 -0.25
C GLU A 51 7.42 -10.74 -1.35
N ALA A 52 6.59 -10.24 -2.28
CA ALA A 52 7.02 -9.30 -3.32
C ALA A 52 7.61 -8.02 -2.71
N LEU A 53 6.97 -7.47 -1.67
CA LEU A 53 7.51 -6.31 -0.95
C LEU A 53 8.87 -6.63 -0.32
N MET A 54 9.00 -7.75 0.40
CA MET A 54 10.27 -8.10 1.06
C MET A 54 11.40 -8.27 0.02
N ALA A 55 11.13 -8.98 -1.08
CA ALA A 55 12.10 -9.16 -2.15
C ALA A 55 12.53 -7.82 -2.77
N PHE A 56 11.60 -6.88 -2.96
CA PHE A 56 11.91 -5.53 -3.43
C PHE A 56 12.78 -4.76 -2.43
N LEU A 57 12.44 -4.79 -1.15
CA LEU A 57 13.21 -4.10 -0.11
C LEU A 57 14.63 -4.65 0.00
N ASP A 58 14.77 -5.97 0.07
CA ASP A 58 16.06 -6.64 0.23
C ASP A 58 16.97 -6.40 -0.99
N LYS A 59 16.41 -6.49 -2.21
CA LYS A 59 17.17 -6.25 -3.45
C LYS A 59 17.71 -4.82 -3.54
N ASN A 60 17.01 -3.85 -2.97
CA ASN A 60 17.36 -2.43 -3.08
C ASN A 60 18.02 -1.87 -1.80
N GLY A 61 18.25 -2.69 -0.77
CA GLY A 61 18.80 -2.24 0.51
C GLY A 61 17.91 -1.23 1.24
N LEU A 62 16.58 -1.33 1.06
CA LEU A 62 15.59 -0.44 1.66
C LEU A 62 14.95 -1.08 2.90
N SER A 63 14.45 -0.25 3.82
CA SER A 63 13.81 -0.72 5.05
C SER A 63 12.29 -0.75 4.99
N HIS A 64 11.67 0.23 4.33
CA HIS A 64 10.22 0.42 4.30
C HIS A 64 9.78 0.95 2.93
N VAL A 65 8.52 0.69 2.59
CA VAL A 65 7.77 1.45 1.58
C VAL A 65 6.72 2.29 2.31
N ILE A 66 6.68 3.58 2.00
CA ILE A 66 5.64 4.50 2.45
C ILE A 66 4.81 4.86 1.22
N ARG A 67 3.49 4.68 1.30
CA ARG A 67 2.54 4.95 0.22
C ARG A 67 1.29 5.66 0.72
N ALA A 68 0.45 6.09 -0.23
CA ALA A 68 -0.88 6.66 0.04
C ALA A 68 -1.97 5.86 -0.69
N HIS A 69 -2.90 6.56 -1.36
CA HIS A 69 -3.89 6.03 -2.32
C HIS A 69 -5.07 5.22 -1.75
N GLU A 70 -4.91 4.48 -0.67
CA GLU A 70 -6.03 3.82 0.02
C GLU A 70 -6.48 4.61 1.26
N VAL A 71 -7.78 4.88 1.36
CA VAL A 71 -8.39 5.52 2.55
C VAL A 71 -8.21 4.60 3.75
N GLN A 72 -7.79 5.17 4.88
CA GLN A 72 -7.59 4.44 6.14
C GLN A 72 -8.42 5.08 7.25
N GLU A 73 -9.14 4.27 8.03
CA GLU A 73 -10.06 4.76 9.07
C GLU A 73 -9.36 5.68 10.08
N ASN A 74 -8.15 5.32 10.52
CA ASN A 74 -7.34 6.13 11.44
C ASN A 74 -6.41 7.13 10.71
N GLY A 75 -6.61 7.35 9.41
CA GLY A 75 -5.71 8.12 8.56
C GLY A 75 -4.42 7.40 8.19
N PHE A 76 -4.12 6.24 8.79
CA PHE A 76 -2.96 5.45 8.42
C PHE A 76 -3.14 3.96 8.72
N GLN A 77 -2.28 3.14 8.13
CA GLN A 77 -2.16 1.71 8.41
C GLN A 77 -0.70 1.26 8.30
N VAL A 78 -0.30 0.35 9.20
CA VAL A 78 1.00 -0.33 9.15
C VAL A 78 0.73 -1.80 8.83
N GLN A 79 1.28 -2.29 7.72
CA GLN A 79 1.00 -3.60 7.14
C GLN A 79 2.31 -4.36 6.90
N GLN A 80 2.18 -5.63 6.45
CA GLN A 80 3.29 -6.43 5.91
C GLN A 80 4.54 -6.41 6.81
N GLN A 81 4.36 -6.91 8.05
CA GLN A 81 5.42 -7.01 9.06
C GLN A 81 6.03 -5.67 9.48
N GLY A 82 5.26 -4.58 9.40
CA GLY A 82 5.72 -3.25 9.78
C GLY A 82 6.49 -2.51 8.69
N ARG A 83 6.74 -3.14 7.54
CA ARG A 83 7.56 -2.58 6.46
C ARG A 83 6.78 -1.84 5.37
N LEU A 84 5.45 -1.95 5.38
CA LEU A 84 4.57 -1.15 4.53
C LEU A 84 3.76 -0.16 5.38
N MET A 85 3.85 1.11 5.01
CA MET A 85 3.17 2.21 5.68
C MET A 85 2.23 2.89 4.69
N THR A 86 0.93 2.83 4.94
CA THR A 86 -0.09 3.52 4.14
C THR A 86 -0.58 4.74 4.92
N VAL A 87 -0.45 5.93 4.34
CA VAL A 87 -0.89 7.20 4.95
C VAL A 87 -1.97 7.87 4.10
N PHE A 88 -2.96 8.45 4.77
CA PHE A 88 -4.05 9.18 4.16
C PHE A 88 -4.28 10.48 4.93
N SER A 89 -4.07 11.62 4.26
CA SER A 89 -4.01 12.94 4.92
C SER A 89 -5.28 13.78 4.76
N SER A 90 -6.38 13.17 4.32
CA SER A 90 -7.69 13.84 4.23
C SER A 90 -8.67 13.18 5.19
N SER A 91 -9.13 13.90 6.21
CA SER A 91 -10.22 13.45 7.09
C SER A 91 -11.58 13.55 6.39
N HIS A 92 -12.57 12.80 6.86
CA HIS A 92 -13.96 12.86 6.39
C HIS A 92 -14.09 12.75 4.87
N TYR A 93 -13.23 11.93 4.25
CA TYR A 93 -13.12 11.84 2.81
C TYR A 93 -14.45 11.41 2.20
N CYS A 94 -14.93 12.19 1.22
CA CYS A 94 -16.24 12.02 0.61
C CYS A 94 -17.41 11.92 1.60
N GLY A 95 -17.34 12.62 2.75
CA GLY A 95 -18.36 12.58 3.79
C GLY A 95 -18.28 11.34 4.70
N GLY A 96 -17.19 10.57 4.64
CA GLY A 96 -16.93 9.44 5.54
C GLY A 96 -16.53 9.88 6.95
N SER A 97 -16.12 8.90 7.76
CA SER A 97 -15.71 9.08 9.15
C SER A 97 -14.23 8.84 9.41
N ASN A 98 -13.41 8.79 8.35
CA ASN A 98 -11.98 8.53 8.49
C ASN A 98 -11.24 9.76 9.05
N GLU A 99 -10.19 9.52 9.82
CA GLU A 99 -9.26 10.56 10.27
C GLU A 99 -8.16 10.81 9.24
N ALA A 100 -7.34 11.85 9.48
CA ALA A 100 -6.15 12.17 8.71
C ALA A 100 -4.88 11.78 9.47
N ALA A 101 -3.80 11.49 8.75
CA ALA A 101 -2.48 11.32 9.35
C ALA A 101 -1.35 11.85 8.46
N CYS A 102 -0.16 11.98 9.03
CA CYS A 102 1.09 12.20 8.33
C CYS A 102 2.20 11.26 8.83
N VAL A 103 3.28 11.16 8.06
CA VAL A 103 4.50 10.43 8.45
C VAL A 103 5.59 11.43 8.76
N LEU A 104 6.14 11.38 9.97
CA LEU A 104 7.34 12.12 10.34
C LEU A 104 8.57 11.20 10.21
N ALA A 105 9.46 11.55 9.30
CA ALA A 105 10.77 10.92 9.14
C ALA A 105 11.85 11.84 9.72
N ASP A 106 12.34 11.51 10.91
CA ASP A 106 13.34 12.31 11.63
C ASP A 106 14.23 11.41 12.50
N ASN A 107 15.51 11.77 12.63
CA ASN A 107 16.49 11.05 13.47
C ASN A 107 16.50 9.52 13.27
N TYR A 108 16.51 9.08 12.01
CA TYR A 108 16.44 7.66 11.60
C TYR A 108 15.20 6.91 12.15
N LYS A 109 14.13 7.63 12.46
CA LYS A 109 12.86 7.07 12.93
C LYS A 109 11.72 7.50 12.02
N LEU A 110 10.80 6.57 11.78
CA LEU A 110 9.52 6.84 11.14
C LEU A 110 8.43 6.85 12.22
N ARG A 111 7.58 7.88 12.25
CA ARG A 111 6.44 7.98 13.16
C ARG A 111 5.18 8.30 12.38
N MET A 112 4.13 7.51 12.60
CA MET A 112 2.78 7.82 12.14
C MET A 112 2.12 8.76 13.15
N ILE A 113 1.65 9.91 12.68
CA ILE A 113 1.02 10.93 13.52
C ILE A 113 -0.39 11.15 12.98
N ARG A 114 -1.38 10.76 13.78
CA ARG A 114 -2.78 11.10 13.52
C ARG A 114 -2.99 12.60 13.72
N ILE A 115 -3.68 13.23 12.81
CA ILE A 115 -3.96 14.67 12.81
C ILE A 115 -5.40 14.85 13.25
N ASP A 116 -5.59 15.62 14.32
CA ASP A 116 -6.92 16.06 14.72
C ASP A 116 -7.40 17.14 13.76
N THR A 117 -8.58 16.91 13.18
CA THR A 117 -9.23 17.78 12.21
C THR A 117 -10.64 18.19 12.66
N THR A 118 -10.96 17.97 13.95
CA THR A 118 -12.26 18.31 14.55
C THR A 118 -12.40 19.78 14.89
#